data_AF-A0A830D5V5-F1
#
_entry.id   AF-A0A830D5V5-F1
#
_cell.length_a   1.000
_cell.length_b   1.000
_cell.length_c   1.000
_cell.angle_alpha   90.00
_cell.angle_beta   90.00
_cell.angle_gamma   90.00
#
_symmetry.space_group_name_H-M   'P 1'
#
loop_
_entity.id
_entity.type
_entity.pdbx_description
1 polymer ?
#
loop_
_entity_poly.entity_id
_entity_poly.type
_entity_poly.pdbx_seq_one_letter_code
_entity_poly.pdbx_strand_id
1 'polypeptide(L)'
;MAGAAAVKSLRTFDEAWPILQEEAINKLIDSLETEGQPRNRCFTSDDYMRLVVYNVCSPNQLSPEVQKMYDQYKKTFEDYISSKVLPSLRGKEDVNLLTELLRRWKIYKSMNYWLSRFFNYLSRYYIPLKKLPSLEETSNLAFYNLVCDEIKDQVNDAIVSMINREREGEQIDRAFLKEILEIYEVIGKDSSKYYREDIEKAIVEATCTFYSRKALNWIANLSYEDYMLKVEECSQQEKNRISDYLKGLWSKDKLLEAVHHELLNVQASKLEELTLLHGAV
;
A
#
# COMPACT_ATOMS: atom_id res chain seq x y z
N MET A 1 -19.62 -10.61 51.26
CA MET A 1 -18.18 -10.62 50.94
C MET A 1 -17.95 -11.62 49.81
N ALA A 2 -17.97 -11.14 48.57
CA ALA A 2 -17.57 -11.95 47.41
C ALA A 2 -16.13 -11.55 47.06
N GLY A 3 -15.25 -12.54 46.99
CA GLY A 3 -13.82 -12.34 46.81
C GLY A 3 -13.49 -11.68 45.48
N ALA A 4 -12.71 -10.60 45.54
CA ALA A 4 -11.93 -10.13 44.40
C ALA A 4 -10.98 -11.26 44.01
N ALA A 5 -11.24 -11.91 42.87
CA ALA A 5 -10.28 -12.80 42.25
C ALA A 5 -9.03 -11.97 41.95
N ALA A 6 -7.93 -12.28 42.65
CA ALA A 6 -6.65 -11.64 42.41
C ALA A 6 -6.27 -11.85 40.95
N VAL A 7 -6.12 -10.75 40.19
CA VAL A 7 -5.56 -10.77 38.84
C VAL A 7 -4.17 -11.36 38.96
N LYS A 8 -4.01 -12.64 38.57
CA LYS A 8 -2.74 -13.34 38.62
C LYS A 8 -1.77 -12.58 37.72
N SER A 9 -0.75 -11.94 38.31
CA SER A 9 0.24 -11.21 37.52
C SER A 9 1.00 -12.21 36.66
N LEU A 10 0.79 -12.20 35.35
CA LEU A 10 1.55 -13.03 34.41
C LEU A 10 2.98 -12.51 34.38
N ARG A 11 3.97 -13.35 34.74
CA ARG A 11 5.36 -12.90 34.92
C ARG A 11 6.34 -13.48 33.90
N THR A 12 5.94 -14.51 33.17
CA THR A 12 6.79 -15.16 32.17
C THR A 12 6.16 -15.11 30.79
N PHE A 13 7.01 -15.18 29.76
CA PHE A 13 6.55 -15.27 28.37
C PHE A 13 5.63 -16.48 28.15
N ASP A 14 6.00 -17.65 28.69
CA ASP A 14 5.28 -18.91 28.46
C ASP A 14 3.88 -18.93 29.11
N GLU A 15 3.68 -18.17 30.19
CA GLU A 15 2.35 -17.99 30.79
C GLU A 15 1.50 -16.95 30.05
N ALA A 16 2.14 -15.87 29.58
CA ALA A 16 1.43 -14.72 29.04
C ALA A 16 1.09 -14.85 27.56
N TRP A 17 1.99 -15.44 26.76
CA TRP A 17 1.82 -15.53 25.32
C TRP A 17 0.56 -16.31 24.92
N PRO A 18 0.24 -17.48 25.49
CA PRO A 18 -0.98 -18.20 25.12
C PRO A 18 -2.26 -17.38 25.39
N ILE A 19 -2.29 -16.62 26.48
CA ILE A 19 -3.41 -15.74 26.84
C ILE A 19 -3.50 -14.58 25.84
N LEU A 20 -2.37 -13.93 25.55
CA LEU A 20 -2.33 -12.84 24.57
C LEU A 20 -2.74 -13.33 23.18
N GLN A 21 -2.27 -14.50 22.79
CA GLN A 21 -2.59 -15.12 21.51
C GLN A 21 -4.08 -15.40 21.41
N GLU A 22 -4.69 -16.03 22.40
CA GLU A 22 -6.10 -16.41 22.35
C GLU A 22 -7.04 -15.23 22.61
N GLU A 23 -6.85 -14.53 23.74
CA GLU A 23 -7.78 -13.50 24.20
C GLU A 23 -7.60 -12.15 23.48
N ALA A 24 -6.44 -11.87 22.87
CA ALA A 24 -6.19 -10.65 22.13
C ALA A 24 -6.06 -10.89 20.62
N ILE A 25 -5.07 -11.67 20.19
CA ILE A 25 -4.70 -11.77 18.77
C ILE A 25 -5.77 -12.52 17.96
N ASN A 26 -6.10 -13.75 18.35
CA ASN A 26 -7.08 -14.59 17.65
C ASN A 26 -8.47 -13.93 17.70
N LYS A 27 -8.90 -13.48 18.89
CA LYS A 27 -10.16 -12.74 19.05
C LYS A 27 -10.25 -11.51 18.14
N LEU A 28 -9.16 -10.75 18.00
CA LEU A 28 -9.09 -9.60 17.09
C LEU A 28 -9.19 -10.04 15.62
N ILE A 29 -8.39 -11.04 15.21
CA ILE A 29 -8.40 -11.55 13.84
C ILE A 29 -9.79 -12.06 13.47
N ASP A 30 -10.40 -12.89 14.30
CA ASP A 30 -11.73 -13.46 14.05
C ASP A 30 -12.80 -12.37 13.94
N SER A 31 -12.74 -11.36 14.80
CA SER A 31 -13.65 -10.21 14.73
C SER A 31 -13.48 -9.42 13.43
N LEU A 32 -12.24 -9.19 12.99
CA LEU A 32 -11.96 -8.44 11.77
C LEU A 32 -12.32 -9.23 10.51
N GLU A 33 -12.08 -10.54 10.50
CA GLU A 33 -12.41 -11.42 9.36
C GLU A 33 -13.92 -11.62 9.20
N THR A 34 -14.68 -11.66 10.29
CA THR A 34 -16.13 -11.87 10.25
C THR A 34 -16.89 -10.63 9.77
N GLU A 35 -16.45 -9.44 10.18
CA GLU A 35 -17.22 -8.20 9.97
C GLU A 35 -16.70 -7.37 8.79
N GLY A 36 -15.46 -7.61 8.34
CA GLY A 36 -14.87 -6.89 7.20
C GLY A 36 -14.54 -5.41 7.46
N GLN A 37 -14.80 -4.89 8.67
CA GLN A 37 -14.46 -3.53 9.10
C GLN A 37 -14.04 -3.47 10.59
N PRO A 38 -13.16 -2.53 10.99
CA PRO A 38 -12.73 -2.38 12.37
C PRO A 38 -13.85 -1.91 13.29
N ARG A 39 -14.15 -2.66 14.36
CA ARG A 39 -14.86 -2.10 15.51
C ARG A 39 -13.96 -1.15 16.27
N ASN A 40 -14.49 0.00 16.66
CA ASN A 40 -13.86 0.88 17.66
C ASN A 40 -13.87 0.28 19.08
N ARG A 41 -14.54 -0.85 19.32
CA ARG A 41 -14.65 -1.50 20.64
C ARG A 41 -14.47 -3.02 20.57
N CYS A 42 -13.33 -3.51 20.06
CA CYS A 42 -12.99 -4.93 20.17
C CYS A 42 -12.64 -5.34 21.61
N PHE A 43 -12.17 -4.39 22.43
CA PHE A 43 -11.68 -4.65 23.78
C PHE A 43 -12.18 -3.59 24.77
N THR A 44 -12.49 -4.02 25.98
CA THR A 44 -12.83 -3.16 27.12
C THR A 44 -11.58 -2.61 27.80
N SER A 45 -11.73 -1.59 28.66
CA SER A 45 -10.61 -1.09 29.47
C SER A 45 -9.98 -2.18 30.35
N ASP A 46 -10.78 -3.12 30.84
CA ASP A 46 -10.29 -4.24 31.67
C ASP A 46 -9.50 -5.25 30.85
N ASP A 47 -9.93 -5.52 29.61
CA ASP A 47 -9.16 -6.35 28.67
C ASP A 47 -7.81 -5.69 28.39
N TYR A 48 -7.78 -4.37 28.18
CA TYR A 48 -6.55 -3.63 27.97
C TYR A 48 -5.59 -3.72 29.15
N MET A 49 -6.06 -3.52 30.38
CA MET A 49 -5.20 -3.60 31.57
C MET A 49 -4.59 -5.00 31.77
N ARG A 50 -5.28 -6.04 31.29
CA ARG A 50 -4.85 -7.43 31.41
C ARG A 50 -3.91 -7.88 30.28
N LEU A 51 -4.22 -7.47 29.05
CA LEU A 51 -3.58 -7.96 27.82
C LEU A 51 -2.38 -7.12 27.37
N VAL A 52 -2.10 -5.98 28.01
CA VAL A 52 -0.84 -5.26 27.75
C VAL A 52 0.37 -6.09 28.20
N VAL A 53 1.39 -6.14 27.36
CA VAL A 53 2.63 -6.91 27.63
C VAL A 53 3.48 -6.33 28.77
N TYR A 54 3.00 -5.26 29.42
CA TYR A 54 3.66 -4.55 30.52
C TYR A 54 4.12 -5.49 31.63
N ASN A 55 3.25 -6.41 32.10
CA ASN A 55 3.55 -7.28 33.24
C ASN A 55 4.70 -8.27 32.96
N VAL A 56 4.87 -8.65 31.69
CA VAL A 56 5.95 -9.56 31.26
C VAL A 56 7.25 -8.79 30.99
N CYS A 57 7.14 -7.57 30.45
CA CYS A 57 8.31 -6.83 29.99
C CYS A 57 8.90 -5.87 31.03
N SER A 58 8.10 -5.44 32.01
CA SER A 58 8.54 -4.51 33.06
C SER A 58 9.62 -5.02 34.01
N PRO A 59 9.67 -6.31 34.39
CA PRO A 59 10.66 -6.79 35.36
C PRO A 59 12.12 -6.63 34.90
N ASN A 60 12.41 -6.83 33.61
CA ASN A 60 13.75 -6.65 33.05
C ASN A 60 13.69 -6.42 31.53
N GLN A 61 14.04 -5.21 31.08
CA GLN A 61 13.98 -4.81 29.67
C GLN A 61 15.02 -5.51 28.78
N LEU A 62 16.07 -6.10 29.37
CA LEU A 62 17.12 -6.84 28.67
C LEU A 62 16.87 -8.35 28.69
N SER A 63 15.73 -8.79 29.21
CA SER A 63 15.48 -10.21 29.38
C SER A 63 15.15 -10.89 28.04
N PRO A 64 15.49 -12.18 27.88
CA PRO A 64 15.13 -12.95 26.69
C PRO A 64 13.63 -12.96 26.40
N GLU A 65 12.78 -12.79 27.42
CA GLU A 65 11.32 -12.74 27.31
C GLU A 65 10.83 -11.54 26.51
N VAL A 66 11.46 -10.37 26.67
CA VAL A 66 11.10 -9.15 25.92
C VAL A 66 11.45 -9.30 24.44
N GLN A 67 12.59 -9.94 24.16
CA GLN A 67 12.96 -10.30 22.78
C GLN A 67 11.96 -11.27 22.17
N LYS A 68 11.60 -12.35 22.89
CA LYS A 68 10.57 -13.30 22.44
C LYS A 68 9.23 -12.61 22.16
N MET A 69 8.83 -11.62 22.96
CA MET A 69 7.61 -10.85 22.70
C MET A 69 7.70 -10.04 21.39
N TYR A 70 8.83 -9.40 21.12
CA TYR A 70 9.04 -8.69 19.85
C TYR A 70 9.05 -9.64 18.65
N ASP A 71 9.75 -10.77 18.75
CA ASP A 71 9.83 -11.77 17.68
C ASP A 71 8.44 -12.36 17.37
N GLN A 72 7.63 -12.61 18.41
CA GLN A 72 6.26 -13.10 18.22
C GLN A 72 5.29 -12.04 17.69
N TYR A 73 5.48 -10.76 18.05
CA TYR A 73 4.73 -9.66 17.44
C TYR A 73 4.95 -9.68 15.92
N LYS A 74 6.21 -9.77 15.47
CA LYS A 74 6.56 -9.87 14.06
C LYS A 74 5.92 -11.11 13.41
N LYS A 75 6.11 -12.27 14.04
CA LYS A 75 5.59 -13.55 13.55
C LYS A 75 4.07 -13.54 13.39
N THR A 76 3.34 -12.87 14.28
CA THR A 76 1.87 -12.74 14.19
C THR A 76 1.42 -12.14 12.86
N PHE A 77 2.11 -11.11 12.36
CA PHE A 77 1.80 -10.54 11.06
C PHE A 77 2.20 -11.47 9.92
N GLU A 78 3.39 -12.08 10.00
CA GLU A 78 3.87 -13.03 8.99
C GLU A 78 2.92 -14.23 8.84
N ASP A 79 2.44 -14.79 9.95
CA ASP A 79 1.48 -15.90 9.99
C ASP A 79 0.11 -15.48 9.43
N TYR A 80 -0.39 -14.30 9.80
CA TYR A 80 -1.65 -13.78 9.26
C TYR A 80 -1.58 -13.54 7.74
N ILE A 81 -0.49 -12.95 7.26
CA ILE A 81 -0.27 -12.71 5.83
C ILE A 81 -0.24 -14.05 5.08
N SER A 82 0.54 -15.01 5.57
CA SER A 82 0.72 -16.31 4.93
C SER A 82 -0.55 -17.16 4.91
N SER A 83 -1.35 -17.09 5.98
CA SER A 83 -2.54 -17.95 6.14
C SER A 83 -3.83 -17.34 5.60
N LYS A 84 -3.97 -16.01 5.56
CA LYS A 84 -5.22 -15.32 5.20
C LYS A 84 -5.07 -14.38 4.01
N VAL A 85 -4.01 -13.56 3.98
CA VAL A 85 -3.86 -12.52 2.95
C VAL A 85 -3.44 -13.13 1.62
N LEU A 86 -2.28 -13.78 1.55
CA LEU A 86 -1.76 -14.34 0.29
C LEU A 86 -2.71 -15.34 -0.38
N PRO A 87 -3.29 -16.33 0.33
CA PRO A 87 -4.24 -17.26 -0.28
C PRO A 87 -5.47 -16.58 -0.86
N SER A 88 -5.86 -15.42 -0.32
CA SER A 88 -6.99 -14.66 -0.84
C SER A 88 -6.65 -13.83 -2.08
N LEU A 89 -5.39 -13.47 -2.27
CA LEU A 89 -4.95 -12.67 -3.42
C LEU A 89 -4.61 -13.57 -4.62
N ARG A 90 -4.05 -14.75 -4.36
CA ARG A 90 -3.69 -15.73 -5.40
C ARG A 90 -4.88 -16.08 -6.29
N GLY A 91 -4.65 -16.04 -7.60
CA GLY A 91 -5.65 -16.39 -8.62
C GLY A 91 -6.68 -15.29 -8.90
N LYS A 92 -6.59 -14.12 -8.26
CA LYS A 92 -7.33 -12.93 -8.66
C LYS A 92 -6.50 -12.10 -9.63
N GLU A 93 -7.17 -11.42 -10.55
CA GLU A 93 -6.55 -10.55 -11.56
C GLU A 93 -7.28 -9.19 -11.61
N ASP A 94 -6.63 -8.20 -12.22
CA ASP A 94 -7.18 -6.86 -12.47
C ASP A 94 -7.86 -6.20 -11.26
N VAL A 95 -9.04 -5.63 -11.47
CA VAL A 95 -9.83 -4.91 -10.46
C VAL A 95 -10.19 -5.83 -9.29
N ASN A 96 -10.37 -7.14 -9.51
CA ASN A 96 -10.69 -8.08 -8.43
C ASN A 96 -9.49 -8.27 -7.50
N LEU A 97 -8.27 -8.33 -8.06
CA LEU A 97 -7.03 -8.37 -7.28
C LEU A 97 -6.88 -7.11 -6.45
N LEU A 98 -7.03 -5.93 -7.07
CA LEU A 98 -6.94 -4.65 -6.37
C LEU A 98 -7.99 -4.54 -5.26
N THR A 99 -9.22 -4.97 -5.55
CA THR A 99 -10.33 -4.90 -4.58
C THR A 99 -10.03 -5.74 -3.35
N GLU A 100 -9.57 -6.98 -3.54
CA GLU A 100 -9.20 -7.86 -2.43
C GLU A 100 -7.96 -7.34 -1.70
N LEU A 101 -6.97 -6.80 -2.42
CA LEU A 101 -5.79 -6.19 -1.82
C LEU A 101 -6.17 -5.05 -0.89
N LEU A 102 -7.02 -4.11 -1.33
CA LEU A 102 -7.49 -3.02 -0.51
C LEU A 102 -8.24 -3.50 0.72
N ARG A 103 -9.11 -4.50 0.54
CA ARG A 103 -9.88 -5.10 1.64
C ARG A 103 -8.94 -5.70 2.69
N ARG A 104 -7.96 -6.51 2.26
CA ARG A 104 -6.96 -7.14 3.13
C ARG A 104 -6.08 -6.10 3.81
N TRP A 105 -5.68 -5.05 3.10
CA TRP A 105 -4.92 -3.95 3.66
C TRP A 105 -5.68 -3.20 4.76
N LYS A 106 -6.98 -2.91 4.57
CA LYS A 106 -7.82 -2.26 5.60
C LYS A 106 -7.93 -3.11 6.88
N ILE A 107 -8.10 -4.41 6.73
CA ILE A 107 -8.08 -5.36 7.86
C ILE A 107 -6.70 -5.35 8.53
N TYR A 108 -5.64 -5.43 7.74
CA TYR A 108 -4.26 -5.43 8.22
C TYR A 108 -3.90 -4.17 9.02
N LYS A 109 -4.25 -2.97 8.51
CA LYS A 109 -4.07 -1.70 9.23
C LYS A 109 -4.81 -1.69 10.57
N SER A 110 -6.02 -2.24 10.59
CA SER A 110 -6.81 -2.36 11.81
C SER A 110 -6.12 -3.27 12.83
N MET A 111 -5.61 -4.42 12.36
CA MET A 111 -4.84 -5.33 13.19
C MET A 111 -3.59 -4.65 13.76
N ASN A 112 -2.83 -3.94 12.92
CA ASN A 112 -1.66 -3.18 13.33
C ASN A 112 -1.98 -2.13 14.41
N TYR A 113 -3.05 -1.37 14.22
CA TYR A 113 -3.51 -0.38 15.20
C TYR A 113 -3.75 -0.99 16.58
N TRP A 114 -4.47 -2.11 16.66
CA TRP A 114 -4.77 -2.76 17.95
C TRP A 114 -3.54 -3.44 18.56
N LEU A 115 -2.77 -4.19 17.78
CA LEU A 115 -1.56 -4.86 18.27
C LEU A 115 -0.51 -3.86 18.76
N SER A 116 -0.29 -2.75 18.05
CA SER A 116 0.63 -1.70 18.51
C SER A 116 0.28 -1.15 19.90
N ARG A 117 -1.00 -1.20 20.32
CA ARG A 117 -1.43 -0.80 21.67
C ARG A 117 -1.12 -1.86 22.72
N PHE A 118 -1.37 -3.15 22.44
CA PHE A 118 -1.03 -4.24 23.35
C PHE A 118 0.47 -4.35 23.59
N PHE A 119 1.26 -4.06 22.55
CA PHE A 119 2.72 -4.13 22.55
C PHE A 119 3.42 -2.78 22.79
N ASN A 120 2.69 -1.73 23.19
CA ASN A 120 3.24 -0.36 23.31
C ASN A 120 4.47 -0.27 24.23
N TYR A 121 4.59 -1.14 25.23
CA TYR A 121 5.78 -1.24 26.07
C TYR A 121 7.05 -1.46 25.25
N LEU A 122 7.00 -2.35 24.24
CA LEU A 122 8.15 -2.63 23.37
C LEU A 122 8.57 -1.36 22.63
N SER A 123 7.61 -0.61 22.08
CA SER A 123 7.87 0.65 21.38
C SER A 123 8.52 1.70 22.28
N ARG A 124 8.14 1.74 23.56
CA ARG A 124 8.61 2.77 24.49
C ARG A 124 9.98 2.46 25.10
N TYR A 125 10.29 1.19 25.31
CA TYR A 125 11.46 0.80 26.12
C TYR A 125 12.42 -0.15 25.39
N TYR A 126 11.92 -1.19 24.72
CA TYR A 126 12.77 -2.23 24.13
C TYR A 126 13.34 -1.84 22.76
N ILE A 127 12.48 -1.34 21.86
CA ILE A 127 12.84 -0.98 20.49
C ILE A 127 13.93 0.11 20.47
N PRO A 128 13.81 1.23 21.21
CA PRO A 128 14.86 2.25 21.23
C PRO A 128 16.19 1.72 21.80
N LEU A 129 16.12 0.85 22.81
CA LEU A 129 17.29 0.26 23.46
C LEU A 129 18.08 -0.63 22.50
N LYS A 130 17.38 -1.42 21.67
CA LYS A 130 17.99 -2.34 20.71
C LYS A 130 18.21 -1.74 19.32
N LYS A 131 17.76 -0.50 19.08
CA LYS A 131 17.78 0.18 17.78
C LYS A 131 17.08 -0.65 16.68
N LEU A 132 15.95 -1.27 17.04
CA LEU A 132 15.13 -2.06 16.12
C LEU A 132 14.17 -1.14 15.34
N PRO A 133 13.59 -1.61 14.23
CA PRO A 133 12.48 -0.92 13.59
C PRO A 133 11.30 -0.75 14.56
N SER A 134 10.53 0.31 14.40
CA SER A 134 9.32 0.56 15.16
C SER A 134 8.29 -0.57 14.96
N LEU A 135 7.27 -0.65 15.83
CA LEU A 135 6.19 -1.64 15.66
C LEU A 135 5.45 -1.45 14.33
N GLU A 136 5.24 -0.19 13.93
CA GLU A 136 4.62 0.19 12.67
C GLU A 136 5.52 -0.23 11.49
N GLU A 137 6.80 0.16 11.53
CA GLU A 137 7.80 -0.21 10.52
C GLU A 137 7.91 -1.73 10.35
N THR A 138 7.97 -2.47 11.46
CA THR A 138 8.06 -3.93 11.47
C THR A 138 6.85 -4.56 10.79
N SER A 139 5.64 -4.06 11.08
CA SER A 139 4.41 -4.54 10.43
C SER A 139 4.35 -4.16 8.95
N ASN A 140 4.77 -2.96 8.56
CA ASN A 140 4.78 -2.51 7.17
C ASN A 140 5.77 -3.33 6.34
N LEU A 141 6.97 -3.61 6.89
CA LEU A 141 7.98 -4.46 6.26
C LEU A 141 7.49 -5.91 6.10
N ALA A 142 6.74 -6.46 7.06
CA ALA A 142 6.17 -7.81 6.93
C ALA A 142 5.17 -7.88 5.77
N PHE A 143 4.27 -6.90 5.64
CA PHE A 143 3.32 -6.85 4.53
C PHE A 143 4.05 -6.70 3.20
N TYR A 144 5.05 -5.82 3.15
CA TYR A 144 5.86 -5.59 1.97
C TYR A 144 6.58 -6.85 1.47
N ASN A 145 7.44 -7.43 2.31
CA ASN A 145 8.30 -8.55 1.93
C ASN A 145 7.53 -9.83 1.57
N LEU A 146 6.30 -9.98 2.06
CA LEU A 146 5.50 -11.18 1.81
C LEU A 146 4.46 -10.98 0.71
N VAL A 147 3.77 -9.83 0.69
CA VAL A 147 2.70 -9.57 -0.27
C VAL A 147 3.25 -8.92 -1.53
N CYS A 148 3.95 -7.79 -1.39
CA CYS A 148 4.41 -7.03 -2.54
C CYS A 148 5.42 -7.83 -3.36
N ASP A 149 6.35 -8.55 -2.74
CA ASP A 149 7.30 -9.39 -3.48
C ASP A 149 6.62 -10.48 -4.33
N GLU A 150 5.44 -10.97 -3.93
CA GLU A 150 4.72 -12.03 -4.65
C GLU A 150 3.82 -11.50 -5.78
N ILE A 151 3.10 -10.40 -5.55
CA ILE A 151 2.03 -9.94 -6.45
C ILE A 151 2.28 -8.56 -7.09
N LYS A 152 3.43 -7.91 -6.85
CA LYS A 152 3.68 -6.54 -7.32
C LYS A 152 3.42 -6.33 -8.80
N ASP A 153 3.88 -7.24 -9.66
CA ASP A 153 3.78 -7.07 -11.10
C ASP A 153 2.31 -7.08 -11.54
N GLN A 154 1.52 -8.02 -11.00
CA GLN A 154 0.08 -8.12 -11.27
C GLN A 154 -0.69 -6.89 -10.78
N VAL A 155 -0.32 -6.37 -9.60
CA VAL A 155 -0.94 -5.15 -9.05
C VAL A 155 -0.57 -3.93 -9.89
N ASN A 156 0.69 -3.80 -10.28
CA ASN A 156 1.18 -2.72 -11.13
C ASN A 156 0.47 -2.73 -12.49
N ASP A 157 0.35 -3.91 -13.12
CA ASP A 157 -0.36 -4.09 -14.39
C ASP A 157 -1.83 -3.71 -14.26
N ALA A 158 -2.50 -4.11 -13.17
CA ALA A 158 -3.89 -3.76 -12.91
C ALA A 158 -4.09 -2.24 -12.72
N ILE A 159 -3.20 -1.57 -11.97
CA ILE A 159 -3.21 -0.12 -11.77
C ILE A 159 -3.02 0.60 -13.11
N VAL A 160 -2.00 0.21 -13.88
CA VAL A 160 -1.70 0.78 -15.20
C VAL A 160 -2.87 0.58 -16.15
N SER A 161 -3.48 -0.60 -16.16
CA SER A 161 -4.65 -0.92 -16.96
C SER A 161 -5.82 0.02 -16.63
N MET A 162 -6.12 0.26 -15.35
CA MET A 162 -7.15 1.22 -14.95
C MET A 162 -6.85 2.64 -15.43
N ILE A 163 -5.61 3.11 -15.31
CA ILE A 163 -5.21 4.44 -15.78
C ILE A 163 -5.36 4.55 -17.30
N ASN A 164 -4.93 3.52 -18.05
CA ASN A 164 -5.04 3.52 -19.51
C ASN A 164 -6.50 3.47 -20.00
N ARG A 165 -7.37 2.73 -19.31
CA ARG A 165 -8.81 2.75 -19.58
C ARG A 165 -9.41 4.13 -19.41
N GLU A 166 -9.01 4.86 -18.36
CA GLU A 166 -9.41 6.25 -18.20
C GLU A 166 -8.85 7.17 -19.30
N ARG A 167 -7.62 6.94 -19.76
CA ARG A 167 -7.05 7.66 -20.90
C ARG A 167 -7.81 7.42 -22.21
N GLU A 168 -8.45 6.27 -22.34
CA GLU A 168 -9.37 5.97 -23.46
C GLU A 168 -10.78 6.55 -23.26
N GLY A 169 -11.03 7.26 -22.16
CA GLY A 169 -12.30 7.93 -21.87
C GLY A 169 -13.27 7.09 -21.04
N GLU A 170 -12.85 5.92 -20.53
CA GLU A 170 -13.68 5.16 -19.61
C GLU A 170 -13.79 5.85 -18.25
N GLN A 171 -14.97 5.78 -17.64
CA GLN A 171 -15.16 6.23 -16.27
C GLN A 171 -14.59 5.17 -15.31
N ILE A 172 -13.64 5.56 -14.47
CA ILE A 172 -13.04 4.71 -13.45
C ILE A 172 -13.37 5.23 -12.05
N ASP A 173 -13.28 4.34 -11.06
CA ASP A 173 -13.33 4.74 -9.66
C ASP A 173 -11.96 5.31 -9.23
N ARG A 174 -11.81 6.63 -9.36
CA ARG A 174 -10.59 7.35 -8.96
C ARG A 174 -10.35 7.33 -7.46
N ALA A 175 -11.40 7.30 -6.65
CA ALA A 175 -11.26 7.24 -5.20
C ALA A 175 -10.68 5.90 -4.78
N PHE A 176 -11.18 4.80 -5.37
CA PHE A 176 -10.61 3.48 -5.21
C PHE A 176 -9.14 3.42 -5.64
N LEU A 177 -8.80 3.95 -6.81
CA LEU A 177 -7.41 3.95 -7.30
C LEU A 177 -6.48 4.74 -6.38
N LYS A 178 -6.96 5.88 -5.84
CA LYS A 178 -6.24 6.66 -4.84
C LYS A 178 -5.98 5.86 -3.57
N GLU A 179 -6.99 5.17 -3.04
CA GLU A 179 -6.83 4.32 -1.84
C GLU A 179 -5.81 3.18 -2.05
N ILE A 180 -5.74 2.62 -3.26
CA ILE A 180 -4.72 1.62 -3.63
C ILE A 180 -3.32 2.24 -3.63
N LEU A 181 -3.15 3.40 -4.26
CA LEU A 181 -1.85 4.08 -4.32
C LEU A 181 -1.37 4.52 -2.92
N GLU A 182 -2.27 4.89 -2.02
CA GLU A 182 -1.96 5.19 -0.62
C GLU A 182 -1.33 4.00 0.13
N ILE A 183 -1.59 2.75 -0.29
CA ILE A 183 -0.93 1.56 0.27
C ILE A 183 0.59 1.64 0.02
N TYR A 184 0.98 1.97 -1.21
CA TYR A 184 2.37 2.14 -1.60
C TYR A 184 3.02 3.32 -0.87
N GLU A 185 2.26 4.39 -0.63
CA GLU A 185 2.76 5.53 0.12
C GLU A 185 3.08 5.20 1.57
N VAL A 186 2.23 4.42 2.24
CA VAL A 186 2.43 4.02 3.63
C VAL A 186 3.58 3.03 3.74
N ILE A 187 3.62 2.00 2.89
CA ILE A 187 4.70 1.00 2.89
C ILE A 187 6.05 1.63 2.54
N GLY A 188 6.07 2.56 1.58
CA GLY A 188 7.29 3.22 1.11
C GLY A 188 7.78 4.37 1.99
N LYS A 189 7.18 4.63 3.16
CA LYS A 189 7.54 5.78 4.01
C LYS A 189 8.82 5.54 4.81
N ASP A 190 9.00 4.34 5.35
CA ASP A 190 9.98 4.15 6.43
C ASP A 190 11.26 3.42 6.02
N SER A 191 11.32 2.76 4.86
CA SER A 191 12.58 2.15 4.35
C SER A 191 12.47 1.51 2.96
N SER A 192 11.26 1.24 2.45
CA SER A 192 11.06 0.59 1.16
C SER A 192 10.96 1.57 -0.01
N LYS A 193 12.04 2.33 -0.27
CA LYS A 193 12.11 3.24 -1.44
C LYS A 193 11.89 2.49 -2.75
N TYR A 194 12.41 1.27 -2.85
CA TYR A 194 12.37 0.43 -4.05
C TYR A 194 10.96 0.14 -4.53
N TYR A 195 9.99 -0.08 -3.65
CA TYR A 195 8.62 -0.41 -4.06
C TYR A 195 7.87 0.78 -4.65
N ARG A 196 8.04 1.95 -4.02
CA ARG A 196 7.50 3.20 -4.54
C ARG A 196 8.13 3.52 -5.90
N GLU A 197 9.43 3.31 -6.03
CA GLU A 197 10.15 3.47 -7.29
C GLU A 197 9.65 2.50 -8.38
N ASP A 198 9.37 1.24 -8.03
CA ASP A 198 8.86 0.22 -8.96
C ASP A 198 7.51 0.62 -9.57
N ILE A 199 6.52 1.02 -8.76
CA ILE A 199 5.21 1.44 -9.30
C ILE A 199 5.30 2.76 -10.06
N GLU A 200 6.08 3.73 -9.57
CA GLU A 200 6.29 5.00 -10.26
C GLU A 200 6.91 4.78 -11.64
N LYS A 201 7.91 3.90 -11.72
CA LYS A 201 8.54 3.51 -12.96
C LYS A 201 7.55 2.82 -13.90
N ALA A 202 6.78 1.85 -13.41
CA ALA A 202 5.78 1.15 -14.20
C ALA A 202 4.73 2.12 -14.80
N ILE A 203 4.25 3.09 -14.01
CA ILE A 203 3.30 4.10 -14.49
C ILE A 203 3.95 4.99 -15.56
N VAL A 204 5.18 5.46 -15.36
CA VAL A 204 5.89 6.29 -16.35
C VAL A 204 6.12 5.52 -17.66
N GLU A 205 6.63 4.29 -17.59
CA GLU A 205 6.89 3.45 -18.77
C GLU A 205 5.61 3.13 -19.54
N ALA A 206 4.52 2.82 -18.83
CA ALA A 206 3.22 2.62 -19.45
C ALA A 206 2.67 3.90 -20.08
N THR A 207 2.94 5.05 -19.47
CA THR A 207 2.57 6.37 -20.02
C THR A 207 3.31 6.65 -21.32
N CYS A 208 4.62 6.39 -21.38
CA CYS A 208 5.39 6.51 -22.61
C CYS A 208 4.80 5.61 -23.70
N THR A 209 4.61 4.33 -23.39
CA THR A 209 4.07 3.34 -24.33
C THR A 209 2.70 3.74 -24.87
N PHE A 210 1.81 4.22 -23.99
CA PHE A 210 0.47 4.66 -24.36
C PHE A 210 0.51 5.85 -25.34
N TYR A 211 1.23 6.92 -24.99
CA TYR A 211 1.28 8.12 -25.82
C TYR A 211 2.09 7.92 -27.10
N SER A 212 3.13 7.09 -27.10
CA SER A 212 3.87 6.72 -28.31
C SER A 212 2.94 6.07 -29.35
N ARG A 213 2.10 5.12 -28.89
CA ARG A 213 1.09 4.47 -29.75
C ARG A 213 0.04 5.47 -30.26
N LYS A 214 -0.46 6.36 -29.41
CA LYS A 214 -1.42 7.40 -29.81
C LYS A 214 -0.81 8.36 -30.83
N ALA A 215 0.42 8.82 -30.60
CA ALA A 215 1.14 9.71 -31.50
C ALA A 215 1.26 9.13 -32.92
N LEU A 216 1.69 7.87 -33.02
CA LEU A 216 1.82 7.18 -34.31
C LEU A 216 0.48 7.06 -35.04
N ASN A 217 -0.60 6.80 -34.32
CA ASN A 217 -1.93 6.76 -34.90
C ASN A 217 -2.39 8.16 -35.37
N TRP A 218 -2.21 9.19 -34.56
CA TRP A 218 -2.67 10.53 -34.87
C TRP A 218 -1.89 11.19 -36.00
N ILE A 219 -0.56 11.03 -36.06
CA ILE A 219 0.26 11.57 -37.15
C ILE A 219 -0.15 11.02 -38.51
N ALA A 220 -0.58 9.75 -38.56
CA ALA A 220 -1.01 9.14 -39.81
C ALA A 220 -2.41 9.59 -40.27
N ASN A 221 -3.24 10.15 -39.37
CA ASN A 221 -4.67 10.33 -39.62
C ASN A 221 -5.18 11.76 -39.38
N LEU A 222 -4.42 12.64 -38.73
CA LEU A 222 -4.84 13.99 -38.36
C LEU A 222 -4.03 15.06 -39.10
N SER A 223 -4.62 16.26 -39.23
CA SER A 223 -3.90 17.46 -39.62
C SER A 223 -2.92 17.89 -38.51
N TYR A 224 -1.96 18.77 -38.85
CA TYR A 224 -1.07 19.35 -37.84
C TYR A 224 -1.85 20.09 -36.73
N GLU A 225 -2.85 20.87 -37.10
CA GLU A 225 -3.67 21.64 -36.15
C GLU A 225 -4.43 20.72 -35.19
N ASP A 226 -5.11 19.68 -35.73
CA ASP A 226 -5.84 18.70 -34.93
C ASP A 226 -4.91 17.89 -34.02
N TYR A 227 -3.71 17.56 -34.51
CA TYR A 227 -2.68 16.90 -33.71
C TYR A 227 -2.28 17.76 -32.52
N MET A 228 -1.98 19.05 -32.73
CA MET A 228 -1.57 19.96 -31.66
C MET A 228 -2.68 20.17 -30.62
N LEU A 229 -3.95 20.23 -31.05
CA LEU A 229 -5.09 20.23 -30.14
C LEU A 229 -5.16 18.95 -29.29
N LYS A 230 -4.87 17.78 -29.88
CA LYS A 230 -4.78 16.52 -29.12
C LYS A 230 -3.65 16.51 -28.11
N VAL A 231 -2.49 17.08 -28.45
CA VAL A 231 -1.38 17.22 -27.50
C VAL A 231 -1.79 18.06 -26.29
N GLU A 232 -2.41 19.23 -26.52
CA GLU A 232 -2.85 20.11 -25.44
C GLU A 232 -3.91 19.43 -24.56
N GLU A 233 -4.89 18.76 -25.17
CA GLU A 233 -5.91 17.99 -24.47
C GLU A 233 -5.28 16.91 -23.58
N CYS A 234 -4.35 16.11 -24.12
CA CYS A 234 -3.68 15.04 -23.37
C CYS A 234 -2.86 15.59 -22.21
N SER A 235 -2.10 16.65 -22.43
CA SER A 235 -1.32 17.32 -21.38
C SER A 235 -2.22 17.85 -20.27
N GLN A 236 -3.38 18.41 -20.59
CA GLN A 236 -4.32 18.88 -19.58
C GLN A 236 -4.99 17.74 -18.82
N GLN A 237 -5.39 16.67 -19.51
CA GLN A 237 -5.94 15.48 -18.87
C GLN A 237 -4.93 14.84 -17.90
N GLU A 238 -3.67 14.73 -18.30
CA GLU A 238 -2.64 14.13 -17.44
C GLU A 238 -2.35 15.00 -16.21
N LYS A 239 -2.31 16.34 -16.36
CA LYS A 239 -2.24 17.26 -15.22
C LYS A 239 -3.41 17.05 -14.24
N ASN A 240 -4.60 16.82 -14.76
CA ASN A 240 -5.78 16.56 -13.91
C ASN A 240 -5.63 15.23 -13.15
N ARG A 241 -5.18 14.15 -13.80
CA ARG A 241 -4.91 12.85 -13.14
C ARG A 241 -3.86 12.97 -12.04
N ILE A 242 -2.80 13.73 -12.30
CA ILE A 242 -1.73 14.03 -11.33
C ILE A 242 -2.26 14.80 -10.12
N SER A 243 -3.10 15.81 -10.35
CA SER A 243 -3.68 16.60 -9.27
C SER A 243 -4.64 15.80 -8.38
N ASP A 244 -5.38 14.87 -8.98
CA ASP A 244 -6.47 14.12 -8.33
C ASP A 244 -5.96 12.93 -7.50
N TYR A 245 -5.43 11.90 -8.18
CA TYR A 245 -5.08 10.62 -7.54
C TYR A 245 -3.60 10.20 -7.68
N LEU A 246 -2.81 10.79 -8.57
CA LEU A 246 -1.35 10.51 -8.66
C LEU A 246 -0.48 11.54 -7.89
N LYS A 247 -1.08 12.37 -7.04
CA LYS A 247 -0.40 13.50 -6.38
C LYS A 247 0.78 13.09 -5.50
N GLY A 248 0.71 11.91 -4.90
CA GLY A 248 1.75 11.40 -4.02
C GLY A 248 2.96 10.79 -4.72
N LEU A 249 2.93 10.67 -6.06
CA LEU A 249 4.08 10.22 -6.84
C LEU A 249 5.15 11.32 -6.93
N TRP A 250 6.41 10.99 -6.68
CA TRP A 250 7.52 11.93 -6.83
C TRP A 250 7.90 12.15 -8.31
N SER A 251 7.60 11.16 -9.15
CA SER A 251 7.79 11.21 -10.60
C SER A 251 6.73 12.02 -11.36
N LYS A 252 5.90 12.84 -10.69
CA LYS A 252 4.84 13.64 -11.35
C LYS A 252 5.35 14.52 -12.50
N ASP A 253 6.53 15.12 -12.34
CA ASP A 253 7.12 15.97 -13.38
C ASP A 253 7.60 15.11 -14.56
N LYS A 254 8.14 13.92 -14.26
CA LYS A 254 8.53 12.92 -15.27
C LYS A 254 7.33 12.40 -16.07
N LEU A 255 6.14 12.30 -15.47
CA LEU A 255 4.93 11.90 -16.19
C LEU A 255 4.55 12.94 -17.23
N LEU A 256 4.56 14.23 -16.88
CA LEU A 256 4.27 15.30 -17.84
C LEU A 256 5.35 15.41 -18.92
N GLU A 257 6.62 15.28 -18.53
CA GLU A 257 7.74 15.22 -19.47
C GLU A 257 7.60 14.03 -20.43
N ALA A 258 7.17 12.86 -19.96
CA ALA A 258 6.92 11.69 -20.80
C ALA A 258 5.84 11.95 -21.85
N VAL A 259 4.72 12.57 -21.46
CA VAL A 259 3.66 12.94 -22.42
C VAL A 259 4.20 13.88 -23.50
N HIS A 260 4.88 14.95 -23.10
CA HIS A 260 5.46 15.89 -24.05
C HIS A 260 6.54 15.24 -24.94
N HIS A 261 7.39 14.40 -24.35
CA HIS A 261 8.46 13.73 -25.07
C HIS A 261 7.91 12.84 -26.18
N GLU A 262 6.94 11.97 -25.86
CA GLU A 262 6.38 11.02 -26.83
C GLU A 262 5.52 11.69 -27.89
N LEU A 263 4.75 12.72 -27.52
CA LEU A 263 3.85 13.40 -28.45
C LEU A 263 4.57 14.45 -29.33
N LEU A 264 5.66 15.06 -28.87
CA LEU A 264 6.34 16.13 -29.61
C LEU A 264 7.75 15.73 -30.02
N ASN A 265 8.63 15.44 -29.05
CA ASN A 265 10.06 15.28 -29.31
C ASN A 265 10.35 14.05 -30.17
N VAL A 266 9.73 12.91 -29.87
CA VAL A 266 9.89 11.66 -30.64
C VAL A 266 9.34 11.83 -32.06
N GLN A 267 8.35 12.69 -32.25
CA GLN A 267 7.67 12.88 -33.52
C GLN A 267 8.13 14.11 -34.31
N ALA A 268 9.14 14.84 -33.83
CA ALA A 268 9.53 16.15 -34.35
C ALA A 268 9.70 16.16 -35.88
N SER A 269 10.48 15.22 -36.43
CA SER A 269 10.71 15.16 -37.89
C SER A 269 9.43 14.92 -38.69
N LYS A 270 8.49 14.11 -38.19
CA LYS A 270 7.21 13.85 -38.88
C LYS A 270 6.27 15.06 -38.78
N LEU A 271 6.32 15.78 -37.67
CA LEU A 271 5.55 17.01 -37.49
C LEU A 271 6.04 18.13 -38.42
N GLU A 272 7.35 18.22 -38.65
CA GLU A 272 7.93 19.13 -39.66
C GLU A 272 7.41 18.79 -41.07
N GLU A 273 7.44 17.50 -41.46
CA GLU A 273 6.89 17.04 -42.75
C GLU A 273 5.40 17.36 -42.87
N LEU A 274 4.60 17.10 -41.83
CA LEU A 274 3.17 17.42 -41.80
C LEU A 274 2.89 18.92 -41.95
N THR A 275 3.73 19.77 -41.35
CA THR A 275 3.60 21.23 -41.44
C THR A 275 3.90 21.72 -42.86
N LEU A 276 4.92 21.16 -43.52
CA LEU A 276 5.27 21.50 -44.90
C LEU A 276 4.22 21.04 -45.92
N LEU A 277 3.56 19.90 -45.67
CA LEU A 277 2.49 19.38 -46.53
C LEU A 277 1.21 20.21 -46.47
N HIS A 278 0.88 20.80 -45.31
CA HIS A 278 -0.34 21.61 -45.12
C HIS A 278 -0.10 23.12 -45.29
N GLY A 279 1.14 23.59 -45.23
CA GLY A 279 1.52 25.00 -45.45
C GLY A 279 1.70 25.41 -46.92
N ALA A 280 1.34 24.55 -47.87
CA ALA A 280 1.49 24.77 -49.32
C ALA A 280 0.20 25.21 -50.04
N VAL A 281 -0.74 25.86 -49.33
CA VAL A 281 -1.97 26.44 -49.91
C VAL A 281 -1.95 27.96 -49.79
#